data_AF-A0A8D8C1X3-F1
#
_entry.id   AF-A0A8D8C1X3-F1
#
_cell.length_a   1.000
_cell.length_b   1.000
_cell.length_c   1.000
_cell.angle_alpha   90.00
_cell.angle_beta   90.00
_cell.angle_gamma   90.00
#
_symmetry.space_group_name_H-M   'P 1'
#
loop_
_entity.id
_entity.type
_entity.pdbx_description
1 polymer ?
#
loop_
_entity_poly.entity_id
_entity_poly.type
_entity_poly.pdbx_seq_one_letter_code
_entity_poly.pdbx_strand_id
1 'polypeptide(L)'
;TAFDFMDDKYKVEFVYPFGATMNVIQPSNVLMTTGPVVYPFNRPLAGYFQNEFNGKLAAIGSGHMFQDKYISNEINMAIWDSIFAMILEDNLKFKSSDFND
;
A
#
# COMPACT_ATOMS: atom_id res chain seq x y z
N THR A 1 -20.82 21.12 12.96
CA THR A 1 -21.31 19.90 12.28
C THR A 1 -20.08 19.17 11.84
N ALA A 2 -19.64 18.22 12.66
CA ALA A 2 -18.41 17.48 12.45
C ALA A 2 -18.51 16.78 11.09
N PHE A 3 -17.49 16.95 10.25
CA PHE A 3 -17.39 16.23 8.99
C PHE A 3 -17.47 14.74 9.29
N ASP A 4 -18.51 14.13 8.75
CA ASP A 4 -18.82 12.73 8.92
C ASP A 4 -17.78 11.93 8.13
N PHE A 5 -16.77 11.37 8.82
CA PHE A 5 -15.77 10.47 8.25
C PHE A 5 -16.33 9.07 7.93
N MET A 6 -17.66 8.94 7.87
CA MET A 6 -18.40 7.67 7.77
C MET A 6 -19.11 7.54 6.41
N ASP A 7 -18.44 7.89 5.31
CA ASP A 7 -18.84 7.33 4.02
C ASP A 7 -18.06 6.01 3.87
N ASP A 8 -18.70 4.87 4.14
CA ASP A 8 -18.14 3.51 3.98
C ASP A 8 -17.56 3.29 2.56
N LYS A 9 -17.96 4.14 1.61
CA LYS A 9 -17.45 4.21 0.24
C LYS A 9 -15.95 4.53 0.13
N TYR A 10 -15.32 5.11 1.15
CA TYR A 10 -13.88 5.42 1.16
C TYR A 10 -13.05 4.55 2.11
N LYS A 11 -13.63 3.52 2.73
CA LYS A 11 -12.82 2.58 3.50
C LYS A 11 -12.05 1.67 2.54
N VAL A 12 -10.74 1.90 2.46
CA VAL A 12 -9.77 1.08 1.72
C VAL A 12 -9.57 -0.23 2.50
N GLU A 13 -10.55 -1.13 2.46
CA GLU A 13 -10.50 -2.42 3.15
C GLU A 13 -9.90 -3.48 2.22
N PHE A 14 -8.81 -4.13 2.63
CA PHE A 14 -8.14 -5.13 1.81
C PHE A 14 -7.81 -6.38 2.61
N VAL A 15 -7.66 -7.49 1.90
CA VAL A 15 -7.36 -8.77 2.52
C VAL A 15 -5.86 -9.03 2.44
N TYR A 16 -5.20 -9.11 3.60
CA TYR A 16 -3.76 -9.35 3.72
C TYR A 16 -3.45 -10.70 4.39
N PRO A 17 -3.52 -11.81 3.65
CA PRO A 17 -3.39 -13.15 4.21
C PRO A 17 -1.92 -13.53 4.41
N PHE A 18 -1.60 -14.17 5.54
CA PHE A 18 -0.28 -14.77 5.84
C PHE A 18 0.92 -13.86 5.52
N GLY A 19 0.76 -12.55 5.69
CA GLY A 19 1.79 -11.59 5.35
C GLY A 19 2.66 -11.20 6.53
N ALA A 20 3.85 -10.70 6.23
CA ALA A 20 4.75 -10.11 7.21
C ALA A 20 4.61 -8.59 7.24
N THR A 21 4.94 -7.98 8.37
CA THR A 21 5.18 -6.53 8.44
C THR A 21 6.62 -6.23 8.10
N MET A 22 6.92 -5.01 7.66
CA MET A 22 8.26 -4.58 7.29
C MET A 22 8.69 -3.30 7.99
N ASN A 23 10.00 -3.11 8.10
CA ASN A 23 10.58 -1.85 8.55
C ASN A 23 10.97 -1.04 7.32
N VAL A 24 10.35 0.12 7.15
CA VAL A 24 10.61 1.03 6.03
C VAL A 24 11.35 2.24 6.59
N ILE A 25 12.55 2.49 6.06
CA ILE A 25 13.39 3.62 6.44
C ILE A 25 13.69 4.49 5.22
N GLN A 26 13.94 5.77 5.44
CA GLN A 26 14.39 6.67 4.38
C GLN A 26 15.62 6.07 3.67
N PRO A 27 15.69 6.13 2.34
CA PRO A 27 14.88 6.95 1.40
C PRO A 27 13.55 6.30 0.93
N SER A 28 13.13 5.18 1.50
CA SER A 28 11.89 4.50 1.12
C SER A 28 10.67 5.09 1.85
N ASN A 29 9.50 5.02 1.20
CA ASN A 29 8.23 5.50 1.73
C ASN A 29 7.27 4.34 2.01
N VAL A 30 6.37 4.51 2.98
CA VAL A 30 5.36 3.51 3.32
C VAL A 30 4.15 3.67 2.39
N LEU A 31 3.68 2.56 1.80
CA LEU A 31 2.47 2.56 0.95
C LEU A 31 1.21 2.14 1.72
N MET A 32 1.33 1.14 2.59
CA MET A 32 0.21 0.54 3.31
C MET A 32 0.62 0.17 4.72
N THR A 33 -0.31 0.23 5.66
CA THR A 33 -0.10 -0.19 7.06
C THR A 33 -1.20 -1.15 7.52
N THR A 34 -0.94 -1.86 8.62
CA THR A 34 -1.94 -2.75 9.28
C THR A 34 -3.16 -2.01 9.84
N GLY A 35 -3.07 -0.69 9.99
CA GLY A 35 -4.13 0.11 10.61
C GLY A 35 -4.35 -0.20 12.11
N PRO A 36 -5.45 0.31 12.69
CA PRO A 36 -5.70 0.23 14.12
C PRO A 36 -6.37 -1.08 14.58
N VAL A 37 -6.88 -1.90 13.65
CA VAL A 37 -7.70 -3.08 13.97
C VAL A 37 -6.91 -4.40 13.89
N VAL A 38 -5.68 -4.37 13.34
CA VAL A 38 -4.85 -5.56 13.11
C VAL A 38 -3.58 -5.50 13.96
N TYR A 39 -3.21 -6.62 14.58
CA TYR A 39 -1.95 -6.75 15.30
C TYR A 39 -0.84 -7.30 14.40
N PRO A 40 0.38 -6.71 14.41
CA PRO A 40 0.81 -5.54 15.19
C PRO A 40 0.27 -4.22 14.62
N PHE A 41 -0.15 -3.30 15.50
CA PHE A 41 -0.81 -2.06 15.13
C PHE A 41 0.07 -1.08 14.37
N ASN A 42 -0.50 -0.40 13.37
CA ASN A 42 0.12 0.68 12.59
C ASN A 42 1.53 0.35 12.10
N ARG A 43 1.74 -0.89 11.64
CA ARG A 43 3.02 -1.35 11.08
C ARG A 43 2.98 -1.32 9.56
N PRO A 44 4.07 -0.90 8.89
CA PRO A 44 4.15 -0.96 7.43
C PRO A 44 4.00 -2.37 6.87
N LEU A 45 3.22 -2.50 5.81
CA LEU A 45 2.97 -3.74 5.06
C LEU A 45 3.61 -3.71 3.68
N ALA A 46 3.70 -2.53 3.08
CA ALA A 46 4.33 -2.31 1.80
C ALA A 46 5.17 -1.02 1.80
N GLY A 47 6.28 -1.06 1.08
CA GLY A 47 7.20 0.06 0.93
C GLY A 47 7.49 0.35 -0.55
N TYR A 48 7.72 1.62 -0.86
CA TYR A 48 8.05 2.09 -2.20
C TYR A 48 9.34 2.90 -2.17
N PHE A 49 10.18 2.69 -3.17
CA PHE A 49 11.41 3.43 -3.38
C PHE A 49 11.56 3.80 -4.85
N GLN A 50 12.01 5.02 -5.10
CA GLN A 50 12.35 5.50 -6.42
C GLN A 50 13.72 6.17 -6.36
N ASN A 51 14.62 5.73 -7.25
CA ASN A 51 15.96 6.29 -7.38
C ASN A 51 15.94 7.54 -8.28
N GLU A 52 17.00 8.35 -8.20
CA GLU A 52 17.23 9.54 -9.02
C GLU A 52 17.25 9.22 -10.53
N PHE A 53 17.68 8.01 -10.90
CA PHE A 53 17.65 7.50 -12.28
C PHE A 53 16.31 6.89 -12.70
N ASN A 54 15.23 7.18 -11.98
CA ASN A 54 13.88 6.64 -12.21
C ASN A 54 13.76 5.11 -12.05
N GLY A 55 14.71 4.45 -11.38
CA GLY A 55 14.58 3.05 -10.98
C GLY A 55 13.59 2.92 -9.84
N LYS A 56 12.58 2.05 -9.97
CA LYS A 56 11.49 1.91 -9.00
C LYS A 56 11.49 0.54 -8.35
N LEU A 57 11.17 0.50 -7.06
CA LEU A 57 11.05 -0.72 -6.27
C LEU A 57 9.81 -0.62 -5.38
N ALA A 58 8.94 -1.63 -5.46
CA ALA A 58 7.88 -1.83 -4.49
C ALA A 58 8.10 -3.16 -3.77
N ALA A 59 8.02 -3.15 -2.44
CA ALA A 59 8.12 -4.33 -1.60
C ALA A 59 6.78 -4.54 -0.88
N ILE A 60 6.29 -5.77 -0.86
CA ILE A 60 5.01 -6.15 -0.25
C ILE A 60 5.25 -7.39 0.60
N GLY A 61 4.78 -7.38 1.85
CA GLY A 61 5.05 -8.48 2.79
C GLY A 61 4.12 -9.70 2.64
N SER A 62 3.13 -9.66 1.75
CA SER A 62 2.28 -10.81 1.40
C SER A 62 2.19 -11.00 -0.11
N GLY A 63 2.75 -12.08 -0.62
CA GLY A 63 2.48 -12.54 -1.98
C GLY A 63 1.12 -13.25 -2.12
N HIS A 64 0.58 -13.76 -1.01
CA HIS A 64 -0.71 -14.46 -1.00
C HIS A 64 -1.89 -13.52 -1.31
N MET A 65 -1.73 -12.22 -1.02
CA MET A 65 -2.71 -11.18 -1.37
C MET A 65 -3.10 -11.21 -2.86
N PHE A 66 -2.19 -11.62 -3.74
CA PHE A 66 -2.37 -11.62 -5.20
C PHE A 66 -2.63 -13.01 -5.79
N GLN A 67 -2.90 -14.01 -4.97
CA GLN A 67 -3.33 -15.33 -5.46
C GLN A 67 -4.80 -15.31 -5.83
N ASP A 68 -5.23 -16.22 -6.72
CA ASP A 68 -6.62 -16.35 -7.20
C ASP A 68 -7.67 -16.36 -6.08
N LYS A 69 -7.32 -16.91 -4.91
CA LYS A 69 -8.21 -16.96 -3.74
C LYS A 69 -8.50 -15.58 -3.13
N TYR A 70 -7.59 -14.63 -3.27
CA TYR A 70 -7.59 -13.35 -2.56
C TYR A 70 -7.59 -12.12 -3.47
N ILE A 71 -7.17 -12.24 -4.73
CA ILE A 71 -7.11 -11.13 -5.68
C ILE A 71 -8.49 -10.49 -5.93
N SER A 72 -9.55 -11.30 -5.97
CA SER A 72 -10.92 -10.84 -6.21
C SER A 72 -11.67 -10.40 -4.95
N ASN A 73 -11.02 -10.43 -3.78
CA ASN A 73 -11.64 -10.00 -2.54
C ASN A 73 -11.41 -8.50 -2.31
N GLU A 74 -12.46 -7.83 -1.84
CA GLU A 74 -12.46 -6.39 -1.55
C GLU A 74 -11.82 -5.57 -2.69
N ILE A 75 -10.81 -4.77 -2.38
CA ILE A 75 -10.08 -3.93 -3.34
C ILE A 75 -8.68 -4.47 -3.70
N ASN A 76 -8.38 -5.75 -3.43
CA ASN A 76 -7.05 -6.32 -3.70
C ASN A 76 -6.64 -6.16 -5.17
N MET A 77 -7.58 -6.33 -6.11
CA MET A 77 -7.34 -6.09 -7.53
C MET A 77 -6.97 -4.63 -7.83
N ALA A 78 -7.65 -3.66 -7.20
CA ALA A 78 -7.34 -2.24 -7.40
C ALA A 78 -5.97 -1.85 -6.80
N ILE A 79 -5.59 -2.46 -5.67
CA ILE A 79 -4.25 -2.31 -5.08
C ILE A 79 -3.19 -2.86 -6.04
N TRP A 80 -3.43 -4.03 -6.63
CA TRP A 80 -2.55 -4.61 -7.64
C TRP A 80 -2.35 -3.66 -8.82
N ASP A 81 -3.45 -3.20 -9.44
CA ASP A 81 -3.38 -2.27 -10.58
C ASP A 81 -2.65 -0.97 -10.20
N SER A 82 -2.88 -0.44 -9.00
CA SER A 82 -2.21 0.77 -8.51
C SER A 82 -0.70 0.56 -8.35
N ILE A 83 -0.28 -0.59 -7.79
CA ILE A 83 1.15 -0.91 -7.61
C ILE A 83 1.83 -1.10 -8.97
N PHE A 84 1.17 -1.76 -9.92
CA PHE A 84 1.69 -1.93 -11.27
C PHE A 84 1.79 -0.60 -12.00
N ALA A 85 0.78 0.27 -11.91
CA ALA A 85 0.83 1.61 -12.46
C ALA A 85 2.00 2.41 -11.87
N MET A 86 2.20 2.36 -10.54
CA MET A 86 3.34 3.02 -9.89
C MET A 86 4.70 2.56 -10.46
N ILE A 87 4.88 1.26 -10.69
CA ILE A 87 6.14 0.70 -11.19
C ILE A 87 6.32 0.93 -12.69
N LEU A 88 5.27 0.71 -13.50
CA LEU A 88 5.35 0.71 -14.96
C LEU A 88 5.23 2.10 -15.58
N GLU A 89 4.49 3.04 -14.96
CA GLU A 89 4.26 4.35 -15.54
C GLU A 89 5.34 5.35 -15.15
N ASP A 90 6.18 5.78 -16.09
CA ASP A 90 7.24 6.77 -15.85
C ASP A 90 6.72 8.18 -15.51
N ASN A 91 5.45 8.45 -15.75
CA ASN A 91 4.83 9.77 -15.56
C ASN A 91 4.42 10.04 -14.10
N LEU A 92 4.31 9.00 -13.27
CA LEU A 92 3.94 9.15 -11.87
C LEU A 92 5.19 9.50 -11.04
N LYS A 93 5.40 10.80 -10.80
CA LYS A 93 6.41 11.31 -9.88
C LYS A 93 5.76 11.55 -8.52
N PHE A 94 6.01 10.65 -7.58
CA PHE A 94 5.58 10.83 -6.20
C PHE A 94 6.61 11.65 -5.43
N LYS A 95 6.15 12.62 -4.64
CA LYS A 95 6.99 13.33 -3.68
C LYS A 95 6.95 12.60 -2.34
N SER A 96 8.01 12.72 -1.55
CA SER A 96 8.01 12.20 -0.17
C SER A 96 6.90 12.80 0.70
N SER A 97 6.37 13.97 0.35
CA SER A 97 5.20 14.57 1.00
C SER A 97 3.91 13.78 0.76
N ASP A 98 3.79 13.08 -0.35
CA ASP A 98 2.56 12.37 -0.73
C ASP A 98 2.39 11.08 0.09
N PHE A 99 3.44 10.66 0.80
CA PHE A 99 3.45 9.50 1.69
C PHE A 99 3.48 9.87 3.17
N ASN A 100 3.52 11.17 3.48
CA ASN A 100 3.49 11.70 4.84
C ASN A 100 2.16 12.45 5.02
N ASP A 101 1.16 11.77 5.60
CA ASP A 101 -0.01 12.41 6.21
C ASP A 101 0.29 12.81 7.67
#